data_AF-A0A973Q2P7-F1
#
_entry.id   AF-A0A973Q2P7-F1
#
_cell.length_a   1.000
_cell.length_b   1.000
_cell.length_c   1.000
_cell.angle_alpha   90.00
_cell.angle_beta   90.00
_cell.angle_gamma   90.00
#
_symmetry.space_group_name_H-M   'P 1'
#
loop_
_entity.id
_entity.type
_entity.pdbx_description
1 polymer ?
#
loop_
_entity_poly.entity_id
_entity_poly.type
_entity_poly.pdbx_seq_one_letter_code
_entity_poly.pdbx_strand_id
1 'polypeptide(L)'
;MQIIEVTGYAVRSAVITMRRKETPLEFVIFPMLHVASPTFYSQVRIRLRKCDLIVMEGIRGESVGVSALTLAYRFAPRRRRNGLQEQRDELLLPWTVPVVNPDVTAAEAIADLKALPRWKYLLLVVAAPVMGLVFALRGPRAFLDEDLAVEDLPPTLRAEMAADDPVRHALLDRRDERLLDALGAIHAERAGEPIQVAVVYGAAHVPAVVSGLMDRYGYRPRDMDWLTVLVPA
;
A
#
# COMPACT_ATOMS: atom_id res chain seq x y z
N MET A 1 -14.74 -4.76 6.17
CA MET A 1 -14.34 -3.37 6.51
C MET A 1 -13.92 -2.66 5.23
N GLN A 2 -14.31 -1.39 5.01
CA GLN A 2 -13.93 -0.65 3.80
C GLN A 2 -12.58 0.06 3.99
N ILE A 3 -11.59 -0.19 3.13
CA ILE A 3 -10.22 0.30 3.29
C ILE A 3 -9.96 1.47 2.33
N ILE A 4 -10.29 1.29 1.06
CA ILE A 4 -10.35 2.36 0.06
C ILE A 4 -11.79 2.48 -0.39
N GLU A 5 -12.35 3.67 -0.24
CA GLU A 5 -13.67 4.00 -0.74
C GLU A 5 -13.51 4.81 -2.03
N VAL A 6 -14.17 4.34 -3.09
CA VAL A 6 -14.30 5.07 -4.35
C VAL A 6 -15.75 5.49 -4.49
N THR A 7 -15.96 6.80 -4.64
CA THR A 7 -17.27 7.38 -4.95
C THR A 7 -17.17 8.16 -6.26
N GLY A 8 -18.30 8.49 -6.88
CA GLY A 8 -18.32 9.37 -8.06
C GLY A 8 -17.70 10.76 -7.84
N TYR A 9 -17.44 11.16 -6.58
CA TYR A 9 -16.95 12.48 -6.20
C TYR A 9 -15.58 12.50 -5.54
N ALA A 10 -15.09 11.37 -5.01
CA ALA A 10 -13.80 11.29 -4.33
C ALA A 10 -13.34 9.86 -4.15
N VAL A 11 -12.02 9.69 -4.08
CA VAL A 11 -11.38 8.48 -3.54
C VAL A 11 -10.89 8.80 -2.13
N ARG A 12 -11.21 7.94 -1.16
CA ARG A 12 -10.81 8.09 0.24
C ARG A 12 -10.08 6.83 0.71
N SER A 13 -9.08 7.02 1.56
CA SER A 13 -8.31 5.95 2.22
C SER A 13 -8.53 6.03 3.72
N ALA A 14 -8.86 4.90 4.33
CA ALA A 14 -9.10 4.80 5.75
C ALA A 14 -7.80 4.53 6.52
N VAL A 15 -7.39 5.46 7.37
CA VAL A 15 -6.33 5.23 8.36
C VAL A 15 -6.94 4.47 9.53
N ILE A 16 -6.45 3.26 9.78
CA ILE A 16 -7.07 2.31 10.72
C ILE A 16 -6.19 2.17 11.95
N THR A 17 -6.73 2.46 13.12
CA THR A 17 -6.02 2.23 14.39
C THR A 17 -6.45 0.89 14.98
N MET A 18 -5.49 -0.02 15.08
CA MET A 18 -5.64 -1.35 15.67
C MET A 18 -5.17 -1.31 17.12
N ARG A 19 -6.04 -1.73 18.04
CA ARG A 19 -5.76 -1.76 19.49
C ARG A 19 -6.10 -3.11 20.10
N ARG A 20 -5.42 -3.43 21.19
CA ARG A 20 -5.67 -4.60 22.02
C ARG A 20 -5.76 -4.18 23.48
N LYS A 21 -6.64 -4.80 24.28
CA LYS A 21 -6.88 -4.36 25.66
C LYS A 21 -5.71 -4.68 26.60
N GLU A 22 -4.97 -5.75 26.31
CA GLU A 22 -3.91 -6.26 27.18
C GLU A 22 -2.55 -5.55 26.96
N THR A 23 -2.45 -4.62 26.00
CA THR A 23 -1.19 -3.95 25.65
C THR A 23 -1.45 -2.48 25.28
N PRO A 24 -0.58 -1.54 25.69
CA PRO A 24 -0.65 -0.15 25.26
C PRO A 24 -0.08 0.12 23.86
N LEU A 25 0.50 -0.89 23.19
CA LEU A 25 0.98 -0.80 21.81
C LEU A 25 -0.20 -0.63 20.85
N GLU A 26 -0.08 0.32 19.93
CA GLU A 26 -1.05 0.56 18.86
C GLU A 26 -0.40 0.41 17.49
N PHE A 27 -1.09 -0.25 16.56
CA PHE A 27 -0.72 -0.22 15.15
C PHE A 27 -1.64 0.71 14.39
N VAL A 28 -1.08 1.67 13.66
CA VAL A 28 -1.83 2.63 12.83
C VAL A 28 -1.54 2.33 11.37
N ILE A 29 -2.51 1.77 10.67
CA ILE A 29 -2.36 1.33 9.28
C ILE A 29 -2.74 2.49 8.35
N PHE A 30 -1.85 2.79 7.41
CA PHE A 30 -2.02 3.78 6.36
C PHE A 30 -2.08 3.06 5.01
N PRO A 31 -3.27 2.79 4.46
CA PRO A 31 -3.44 2.24 3.12
C PRO A 31 -2.99 3.26 2.08
N MET A 32 -1.87 2.98 1.43
CA MET A 32 -1.25 3.88 0.47
C MET A 32 -1.72 3.59 -0.95
N LEU A 33 -1.90 4.66 -1.73
CA LEU A 33 -1.92 4.61 -3.18
C LEU A 33 -0.64 5.26 -3.70
N HIS A 34 0.00 4.63 -4.68
CA HIS A 34 1.24 5.15 -5.28
C HIS A 34 1.04 6.45 -6.07
N VAL A 35 -0.20 6.77 -6.45
CA VAL A 35 -0.55 8.05 -7.09
C VAL A 35 -1.75 8.65 -6.37
N ALA A 36 -1.57 9.83 -5.80
CA ALA A 36 -2.61 10.55 -5.04
C ALA A 36 -2.37 12.06 -5.06
N SER A 37 -3.28 12.84 -4.46
CA SER A 37 -3.10 14.28 -4.32
C SER A 37 -1.93 14.63 -3.38
N PRO A 38 -1.24 15.78 -3.58
CA PRO A 38 -0.24 16.26 -2.63
C PRO A 38 -0.78 16.43 -1.20
N THR A 39 -2.05 16.85 -1.08
CA THR A 39 -2.72 17.02 0.20
C THR A 39 -2.81 15.70 0.97
N PHE A 40 -3.17 14.60 0.29
CA PHE A 40 -3.19 13.26 0.89
C PHE A 40 -1.85 12.92 1.53
N TYR A 41 -0.75 12.99 0.76
CA TYR A 41 0.58 12.67 1.28
C TYR A 41 1.02 13.60 2.42
N SER A 42 0.65 14.89 2.36
CA SER A 42 0.93 15.82 3.45
C SER A 42 0.21 15.46 4.75
N GLN A 43 -1.05 15.00 4.65
CA GLN A 43 -1.86 14.56 5.79
C GLN A 43 -1.35 13.25 6.38
N VAL A 44 -0.90 12.32 5.54
CA VAL A 44 -0.21 11.09 6.00
C VAL A 44 1.07 11.47 6.74
N ARG A 45 1.93 12.31 6.15
CA ARG A 45 3.19 12.74 6.78
C ARG A 45 2.99 13.42 8.14
N ILE A 46 1.97 14.26 8.28
CA ILE A 46 1.64 14.91 9.56
C ILE A 46 1.30 13.86 10.63
N ARG A 47 0.61 12.78 10.26
CA ARG A 47 0.26 11.69 11.17
C ARG A 47 1.46 10.81 11.49
N LEU A 48 2.29 10.46 10.50
CA LEU A 48 3.51 9.69 10.70
C LEU A 48 4.47 10.34 11.71
N ARG A 49 4.51 11.68 11.78
CA ARG A 49 5.31 12.42 12.78
C ARG A 49 4.88 12.18 14.23
N LYS A 50 3.66 11.69 14.46
CA LYS A 50 3.13 11.36 15.78
C LYS A 50 3.42 9.92 16.19
N CYS A 51 3.91 9.10 15.27
CA CYS A 51 4.23 7.71 15.52
C CYS A 51 5.69 7.57 15.96
N ASP A 52 5.97 6.49 16.68
CA ASP A 52 7.29 6.20 17.26
C ASP A 52 8.13 5.28 16.36
N LEU A 53 7.46 4.56 15.46
CA LEU A 53 8.08 3.63 14.52
C LEU A 53 7.26 3.59 13.24
N ILE A 54 7.92 3.51 12.10
CA ILE A 54 7.27 3.31 10.79
C ILE A 54 7.72 1.96 10.23
N VAL A 55 6.78 1.09 9.94
CA VAL A 55 6.97 -0.12 9.14
C VAL A 55 6.46 0.20 7.74
N MET A 56 7.35 0.24 6.75
CA MET A 56 7.01 0.73 5.42
C MET A 56 7.31 -0.31 4.33
N GLU A 57 6.39 -0.39 3.38
CA GLU A 57 6.56 -1.11 2.12
C GLU A 57 7.67 -0.47 1.29
N GLY A 58 8.57 -1.27 0.72
CA GLY A 58 9.51 -0.75 -0.26
C GLY A 58 10.63 -1.72 -0.59
N ILE A 59 11.11 -1.68 -1.82
CA ILE A 59 12.22 -2.53 -2.24
C ILE A 59 13.54 -1.83 -1.90
N ARG A 60 14.40 -2.46 -1.10
CA ARG A 60 15.73 -1.91 -0.79
C ARG A 60 16.68 -2.05 -1.99
N GLY A 61 17.17 -0.92 -2.51
CA GLY A 61 18.21 -0.83 -3.55
C GLY A 61 17.70 -0.43 -4.95
N GLU A 62 18.58 0.14 -5.77
CA GLU A 62 18.25 0.48 -7.16
C GLU A 62 18.35 -0.77 -8.06
N SER A 63 17.30 -1.11 -8.79
CA SER A 63 17.42 -2.10 -9.89
C SER A 63 16.54 -1.78 -11.08
N VAL A 64 17.11 -2.01 -12.27
CA VAL A 64 16.46 -1.75 -13.58
C VAL A 64 15.21 -2.64 -13.77
N GLY A 65 15.20 -3.85 -13.21
CA GLY A 65 14.06 -4.77 -13.29
C GLY A 65 12.89 -4.40 -12.38
N VAL A 66 13.16 -3.81 -11.21
CA VAL A 66 12.12 -3.23 -10.34
C VAL A 66 11.54 -1.97 -10.98
N SER A 67 12.36 -1.20 -11.72
CA SER A 67 11.90 -0.08 -12.52
C SER A 67 10.89 -0.48 -13.62
N ALA A 68 10.91 -1.74 -14.07
CA ALA A 68 9.95 -2.31 -15.03
C ALA A 68 8.58 -2.61 -14.41
N LEU A 69 8.55 -3.07 -13.14
CA LEU A 69 7.32 -3.24 -12.35
C LEU A 69 6.68 -1.89 -12.00
N THR A 70 7.51 -0.88 -11.70
CA THR A 70 7.05 0.49 -11.43
C THR A 70 6.91 1.35 -12.69
N LEU A 71 7.18 0.79 -13.87
CA LEU A 71 7.22 1.53 -15.15
C LEU A 71 5.84 2.04 -15.56
N ALA A 72 4.77 1.33 -15.18
CA ALA A 72 3.39 1.81 -15.33
C ALA A 72 3.17 3.14 -14.56
N TYR A 73 3.77 3.29 -13.37
CA TYR A 73 3.70 4.51 -12.57
C TYR A 73 4.57 5.64 -13.15
N ARG A 74 5.66 5.34 -13.89
CA ARG A 74 6.47 6.38 -14.57
C ARG A 74 5.72 7.09 -15.71
N PHE A 75 4.60 6.52 -16.15
CA PHE A 75 3.66 7.13 -17.08
C PHE A 75 2.46 7.80 -16.39
N ALA A 76 2.30 7.60 -15.07
CA ALA A 76 1.48 8.51 -14.27
C ALA A 76 2.08 9.92 -14.35
N PRO A 77 1.28 11.00 -14.22
CA PRO A 77 1.63 12.29 -14.77
C PRO A 77 2.92 12.85 -14.16
N ARG A 78 4.02 12.79 -14.91
CA ARG A 78 5.30 13.45 -14.58
C ARG A 78 5.21 14.98 -14.45
N ARG A 79 4.05 15.56 -14.74
CA ARG A 79 3.72 16.96 -14.48
C ARG A 79 2.54 17.00 -13.52
N ARG A 80 2.58 17.94 -12.56
CA ARG A 80 1.46 18.39 -11.68
C ARG A 80 0.16 18.78 -12.43
N ARG A 81 0.07 18.51 -13.74
CA ARG A 81 -0.95 18.98 -14.67
C ARG A 81 -2.37 18.58 -14.26
N ASN A 82 -2.52 17.54 -13.43
CA ASN A 82 -3.81 17.01 -13.00
C ASN A 82 -3.99 16.97 -11.47
N GLY A 83 -3.16 17.70 -10.70
CA GLY A 83 -3.28 17.74 -9.23
C GLY A 83 -2.88 16.47 -8.48
N LEU A 84 -2.31 15.46 -9.17
CA LEU A 84 -1.82 14.20 -8.60
C LEU A 84 -0.28 14.17 -8.59
N GLN A 85 0.27 13.40 -7.65
CA GLN A 85 1.70 13.12 -7.53
C GLN A 85 1.94 11.64 -7.23
N GLU A 86 3.11 11.15 -7.63
CA GLU A 86 3.61 9.84 -7.22
C GLU A 86 4.04 9.88 -5.74
N GLN A 87 3.89 8.76 -5.04
CA GLN A 87 4.47 8.56 -3.71
C GLN A 87 5.99 8.64 -3.81
N ARG A 88 6.59 9.56 -3.04
CA ARG A 88 8.05 9.70 -2.93
C ARG A 88 8.42 9.67 -1.46
N ASP A 89 9.25 8.72 -1.07
CA ASP A 89 9.60 8.47 0.32
C ASP A 89 10.22 9.70 0.99
N GLU A 90 11.07 10.44 0.26
CA GLU A 90 11.67 11.70 0.71
C GLU A 90 10.64 12.77 1.14
N LEU A 91 9.47 12.77 0.48
CA LEU A 91 8.39 13.73 0.75
C LEU A 91 7.38 13.21 1.76
N LEU A 92 7.28 11.88 1.93
CA LEU A 92 6.32 11.22 2.80
C LEU A 92 6.89 11.00 4.21
N LEU A 93 8.12 10.50 4.30
CA LEU A 93 8.72 10.07 5.56
C LEU A 93 9.25 11.27 6.38
N PRO A 94 8.89 11.36 7.66
CA PRO A 94 9.58 12.26 8.58
C PRO A 94 10.96 11.70 8.94
N TRP A 95 12.00 12.54 8.89
CA TRP A 95 13.37 12.13 9.20
C TRP A 95 13.59 11.79 10.68
N THR A 96 12.64 12.14 11.54
CA THR A 96 12.73 12.01 13.00
C THR A 96 12.22 10.67 13.52
N VAL A 97 11.53 9.88 12.70
CA VAL A 97 10.90 8.63 13.13
C VAL A 97 11.66 7.46 12.50
N PRO A 98 12.08 6.45 13.28
CA PRO A 98 12.79 5.29 12.75
C PRO A 98 11.90 4.49 11.78
N VAL A 99 12.51 3.99 10.71
CA VAL A 99 11.84 3.23 9.64
C VAL A 99 12.39 1.81 9.57
N VAL A 100 11.49 0.83 9.69
CA VAL A 100 11.73 -0.59 9.45
C VAL A 100 11.13 -0.93 8.09
N ASN A 101 11.92 -1.60 7.26
CA ASN A 101 11.49 -2.10 5.95
C ASN A 101 11.66 -3.62 5.95
N PRO A 102 10.56 -4.39 6.04
CA PRO A 102 10.60 -5.85 6.07
C PRO A 102 10.57 -6.48 4.67
N ASP A 103 10.57 -5.66 3.62
CA ASP A 103 10.44 -6.10 2.23
C ASP A 103 11.75 -6.59 1.61
N VAL A 104 11.62 -7.20 0.43
CA VAL A 104 12.72 -7.74 -0.38
C VAL A 104 13.74 -6.68 -0.81
N THR A 105 14.98 -7.12 -0.98
CA THR A 105 15.96 -6.35 -1.75
C THR A 105 15.60 -6.36 -3.24
N ALA A 106 16.07 -5.38 -4.00
CA ALA A 106 15.81 -5.28 -5.43
C ALA A 106 16.36 -6.48 -6.24
N ALA A 107 17.34 -7.19 -5.68
CA ALA A 107 17.89 -8.42 -6.23
C ALA A 107 16.94 -9.62 -6.06
N GLU A 108 16.32 -9.76 -4.88
CA GLU A 108 15.32 -10.79 -4.60
C GLU A 108 14.08 -10.60 -5.48
N ALA A 109 13.58 -9.36 -5.60
CA ALA A 109 12.44 -9.05 -6.47
C ALA A 109 12.69 -9.42 -7.94
N ILE A 110 13.92 -9.19 -8.45
CA ILE A 110 14.30 -9.61 -9.81
C ILE A 110 14.39 -11.13 -9.92
N ALA A 111 14.91 -11.81 -8.91
CA ALA A 111 15.02 -13.27 -8.92
C ALA A 111 13.63 -13.92 -8.99
N ASP A 112 12.69 -13.45 -8.18
CA ASP A 112 11.30 -13.91 -8.20
C ASP A 112 10.64 -13.59 -9.55
N LEU A 113 10.89 -12.41 -10.12
CA LEU A 113 10.38 -12.02 -11.44
C LEU A 113 10.95 -12.90 -12.58
N LYS A 114 12.22 -13.30 -12.47
CA LYS A 114 12.89 -14.22 -13.42
C LYS A 114 12.42 -15.67 -13.27
N ALA A 115 11.83 -16.04 -12.13
CA ALA A 115 11.23 -17.35 -11.92
C ALA A 115 9.88 -17.49 -12.65
N LEU A 116 9.27 -16.38 -13.09
CA LEU A 116 8.04 -16.43 -13.86
C LEU A 116 8.25 -17.05 -15.26
N PRO A 117 7.24 -17.76 -15.79
CA PRO A 117 7.21 -18.15 -17.20
C PRO A 117 7.45 -16.94 -18.11
N ARG A 118 8.36 -17.08 -19.09
CA ARG A 118 8.82 -15.97 -19.97
C ARG A 118 7.67 -15.22 -20.65
N TRP A 119 6.55 -15.89 -20.96
CA TRP A 119 5.38 -15.26 -21.55
C TRP A 119 4.67 -14.30 -20.58
N LYS A 120 4.61 -14.62 -19.28
CA LYS A 120 4.04 -13.73 -18.25
C LYS A 120 4.91 -12.49 -18.07
N TYR A 121 6.24 -12.67 -18.08
CA TYR A 121 7.19 -11.55 -18.06
C TYR A 121 6.98 -10.62 -19.27
N LEU A 122 6.86 -11.19 -20.48
CA LEU A 122 6.60 -10.41 -21.69
C LEU A 122 5.27 -9.65 -21.60
N LEU A 123 4.22 -10.31 -21.09
CA LEU A 123 2.90 -9.70 -20.91
C LEU A 123 2.96 -8.51 -19.93
N LEU A 124 3.70 -8.63 -18.82
CA LEU A 124 3.92 -7.55 -17.86
C LEU A 124 4.64 -6.35 -18.50
N VAL A 125 5.70 -6.62 -19.27
CA VAL A 125 6.49 -5.58 -19.96
C VAL A 125 5.66 -4.84 -21.01
N VAL A 126 4.74 -5.54 -21.69
CA VAL A 126 3.82 -4.95 -22.69
C VAL A 126 2.65 -4.22 -22.03
N ALA A 127 2.14 -4.73 -20.91
CA ALA A 127 1.03 -4.11 -20.18
C ALA A 127 1.41 -2.74 -19.61
N ALA A 128 2.65 -2.57 -19.13
CA ALA A 128 3.13 -1.33 -18.53
C ALA A 128 2.98 -0.08 -19.43
N PRO A 129 3.48 -0.04 -20.68
CA PRO A 129 3.29 1.12 -21.57
C PRO A 129 1.83 1.30 -22.01
N VAL A 130 1.04 0.23 -22.14
CA VAL A 130 -0.39 0.32 -22.46
C VAL A 130 -1.14 1.00 -21.32
N MET A 131 -0.91 0.58 -20.08
CA MET A 131 -1.46 1.22 -18.88
C MET A 131 -1.02 2.69 -18.79
N GLY A 132 0.25 2.96 -19.08
CA GLY A 132 0.76 4.33 -19.15
C GLY A 132 0.03 5.21 -20.16
N LEU A 133 -0.28 4.66 -21.35
CA LEU A 133 -1.05 5.35 -22.37
C LEU A 133 -2.51 5.59 -21.93
N VAL A 134 -3.14 4.59 -21.30
CA VAL A 134 -4.49 4.74 -20.71
C VAL A 134 -4.52 5.84 -19.66
N PHE A 135 -3.52 5.90 -18.77
CA PHE A 135 -3.41 6.97 -17.77
C PHE A 135 -3.20 8.35 -18.41
N ALA A 136 -2.37 8.43 -19.46
CA ALA A 136 -2.15 9.69 -20.18
C ALA A 136 -3.44 10.20 -20.87
N LEU A 137 -4.29 9.30 -21.36
CA LEU A 137 -5.53 9.64 -22.06
C LEU A 137 -6.72 9.91 -21.11
N ARG A 138 -6.92 9.09 -20.08
CA ARG A 138 -8.05 9.20 -19.15
C ARG A 138 -7.79 10.14 -17.96
N GLY A 139 -6.54 10.46 -17.65
CA GLY A 139 -6.20 11.32 -16.51
C GLY A 139 -6.68 10.75 -15.17
N PRO A 140 -7.00 11.59 -14.17
CA PRO A 140 -7.43 11.16 -12.83
C PRO A 140 -8.67 10.27 -12.82
N ARG A 141 -9.51 10.32 -13.86
CA ARG A 141 -10.74 9.53 -13.96
C ARG A 141 -10.48 8.03 -14.14
N ALA A 142 -9.27 7.64 -14.57
CA ALA A 142 -8.84 6.26 -14.51
C ALA A 142 -8.77 5.71 -13.07
N PHE A 143 -8.70 6.60 -12.06
CA PHE A 143 -8.69 6.23 -10.65
C PHE A 143 -10.09 6.20 -10.00
N LEU A 144 -11.16 6.39 -10.79
CA LEU A 144 -12.55 6.31 -10.31
C LEU A 144 -13.22 4.99 -10.65
N ASP A 145 -12.46 4.02 -11.17
CA ASP A 145 -13.01 2.69 -11.42
C ASP A 145 -13.37 2.04 -10.08
N GLU A 146 -14.56 1.42 -9.99
CA GLU A 146 -14.99 0.71 -8.78
C GLU A 146 -14.01 -0.42 -8.43
N ASP A 147 -13.26 -0.92 -9.41
CA ASP A 147 -12.19 -1.91 -9.24
C ASP A 147 -10.97 -1.39 -8.43
N LEU A 148 -10.91 -0.10 -8.07
CA LEU A 148 -9.93 0.47 -7.13
C LEU A 148 -10.40 0.47 -5.68
N ALA A 149 -11.70 0.21 -5.44
CA ALA A 149 -12.17 0.01 -4.08
C ALA A 149 -11.46 -1.22 -3.51
N VAL A 150 -10.78 -1.02 -2.38
CA VAL A 150 -10.21 -2.11 -1.61
C VAL A 150 -11.10 -2.26 -0.40
N GLU A 151 -11.79 -3.39 -0.37
CA GLU A 151 -12.57 -3.83 0.76
C GLU A 151 -11.97 -5.11 1.30
N ASP A 152 -12.16 -5.33 2.60
CA ASP A 152 -11.79 -6.57 3.29
C ASP A 152 -12.51 -7.80 2.69
N LEU A 153 -13.64 -7.57 1.99
CA LEU A 153 -14.34 -8.55 1.18
C LEU A 153 -14.55 -7.97 -0.22
N PRO A 154 -14.30 -8.71 -1.32
CA PRO A 154 -14.47 -8.19 -2.67
C PRO A 154 -15.92 -7.73 -2.91
N PRO A 155 -16.15 -6.47 -3.33
CA PRO A 155 -17.51 -5.93 -3.48
C PRO A 155 -18.16 -6.32 -4.82
N THR A 156 -17.38 -6.82 -5.79
CA THR A 156 -17.85 -7.19 -7.13
C THR A 156 -17.26 -8.53 -7.57
N LEU A 157 -17.96 -9.24 -8.46
CA LEU A 157 -17.50 -10.51 -9.05
C LEU A 157 -16.16 -10.36 -9.81
N ARG A 158 -15.88 -9.18 -10.37
CA ARG A 158 -14.57 -8.90 -11.01
C ARG A 158 -13.46 -8.70 -9.99
N ALA A 159 -13.72 -7.99 -8.89
CA ALA A 159 -12.79 -7.88 -7.78
C ALA A 159 -12.55 -9.24 -7.10
N GLU A 160 -13.56 -10.11 -7.04
CA GLU A 160 -13.44 -11.50 -6.55
C GLU A 160 -12.54 -12.32 -7.48
N MET A 161 -12.78 -12.30 -8.80
CA MET A 161 -11.92 -12.98 -9.78
C MET A 161 -10.49 -12.42 -9.84
N ALA A 162 -10.30 -11.13 -9.59
CA ALA A 162 -8.98 -10.50 -9.50
C ALA A 162 -8.28 -10.80 -8.17
N ALA A 163 -9.02 -10.99 -7.08
CA ALA A 163 -8.49 -11.46 -5.81
C ALA A 163 -7.99 -12.91 -5.91
N ASP A 164 -8.74 -13.77 -6.62
CA ASP A 164 -8.39 -15.18 -6.88
C ASP A 164 -7.31 -15.38 -7.98
N ASP A 165 -6.67 -14.31 -8.49
CA ASP A 165 -5.60 -14.43 -9.48
C ASP A 165 -4.34 -15.07 -8.85
N PRO A 166 -3.90 -16.26 -9.32
CA PRO A 166 -2.73 -16.94 -8.78
C PRO A 166 -1.43 -16.11 -8.87
N VAL A 167 -1.33 -15.18 -9.82
CA VAL A 167 -0.19 -14.28 -9.94
C VAL A 167 -0.21 -13.22 -8.85
N ARG A 168 -1.40 -12.72 -8.49
CA ARG A 168 -1.58 -11.75 -7.42
C ARG A 168 -1.30 -12.39 -6.05
N HIS A 169 -1.81 -13.59 -5.79
CA HIS A 169 -1.48 -14.37 -4.59
C HIS A 169 0.03 -14.61 -4.46
N ALA A 170 0.70 -15.07 -5.53
CA ALA A 170 2.14 -15.30 -5.50
C ALA A 170 2.97 -14.02 -5.22
N LEU A 171 2.45 -12.83 -5.57
CA LEU A 171 3.13 -11.54 -5.38
C LEU A 171 2.80 -10.88 -4.03
N LEU A 172 1.60 -11.10 -3.48
CA LEU A 172 1.13 -10.47 -2.24
C LEU A 172 1.39 -11.34 -1.02
N ASP A 173 1.06 -12.64 -1.07
CA ASP A 173 1.00 -13.50 0.13
C ASP A 173 2.35 -13.58 0.84
N ARG A 174 3.45 -13.74 0.09
CA ARG A 174 4.80 -13.80 0.67
C ARG A 174 5.25 -12.47 1.29
N ARG A 175 4.80 -11.33 0.73
CA ARG A 175 5.12 -10.00 1.27
C ARG A 175 4.27 -9.72 2.51
N ASP A 176 3.01 -10.16 2.50
CA ASP A 176 2.10 -10.07 3.63
C ASP A 176 2.60 -10.91 4.81
N GLU A 177 3.08 -12.13 4.56
CA GLU A 177 3.71 -12.98 5.59
C GLU A 177 4.91 -12.29 6.23
N ARG A 178 5.84 -11.74 5.44
CA ARG A 178 7.02 -11.02 5.97
C ARG A 178 6.63 -9.80 6.79
N LEU A 179 5.63 -9.05 6.31
CA LEU A 179 5.11 -7.91 7.04
C LEU A 179 4.52 -8.37 8.38
N LEU A 180 3.67 -9.40 8.38
CA LEU A 180 3.07 -9.94 9.60
C LEU A 180 4.13 -10.47 10.57
N ASP A 181 5.19 -11.09 10.09
CA ASP A 181 6.30 -11.56 10.92
C ASP A 181 7.06 -10.39 11.56
N ALA A 182 7.30 -9.31 10.80
CA ALA A 182 7.91 -8.09 11.33
C ALA A 182 7.02 -7.40 12.39
N LEU A 183 5.71 -7.31 12.15
CA LEU A 183 4.75 -6.81 13.13
C LEU A 183 4.69 -7.71 14.37
N GLY A 184 4.81 -9.02 14.18
CA GLY A 184 4.91 -10.00 15.24
C GLY A 184 6.15 -9.83 16.12
N ALA A 185 7.31 -9.60 15.52
CA ALA A 185 8.54 -9.30 16.24
C ALA A 185 8.40 -8.01 17.06
N ILE A 186 7.88 -6.94 16.46
CA ILE A 186 7.61 -5.67 17.16
C ILE A 186 6.65 -5.88 18.33
N HIS A 187 5.58 -6.67 18.14
CA HIS A 187 4.66 -7.01 19.22
C HIS A 187 5.38 -7.78 20.34
N ALA A 188 6.14 -8.82 20.01
CA ALA A 188 6.83 -9.65 21.00
C ALA A 188 7.83 -8.83 21.83
N GLU A 189 8.55 -7.89 21.21
CA GLU A 189 9.58 -7.09 21.86
C GLU A 189 9.03 -5.89 22.61
N ARG A 190 8.00 -5.22 22.05
CA ARG A 190 7.57 -3.88 22.48
C ARG A 190 6.11 -3.78 22.88
N ALA A 191 5.38 -4.89 23.04
CA ALA A 191 3.99 -4.86 23.51
C ALA A 191 3.82 -4.17 24.87
N GLY A 192 4.84 -4.10 25.72
CA GLY A 192 4.74 -3.39 27.00
C GLY A 192 4.79 -1.86 26.88
N GLU A 193 5.17 -1.33 25.72
CA GLU A 193 5.46 0.09 25.54
C GLU A 193 4.24 0.86 24.99
N PRO A 194 3.96 2.08 25.49
CA PRO A 194 2.87 2.92 25.00
C PRO A 194 3.27 3.67 23.73
N ILE A 195 3.43 2.93 22.64
CA ILE A 195 3.98 3.42 21.37
C ILE A 195 2.98 3.24 20.24
N GLN A 196 3.10 4.09 19.22
CA GLN A 196 2.35 3.97 17.98
C GLN A 196 3.27 3.54 16.84
N VAL A 197 2.95 2.39 16.24
CA VAL A 197 3.66 1.83 15.09
C VAL A 197 2.84 2.07 13.85
N ALA A 198 3.32 2.94 12.96
CA ALA A 198 2.70 3.20 11.68
C ALA A 198 3.01 2.06 10.70
N VAL A 199 2.00 1.50 10.05
CA VAL A 199 2.14 0.53 8.95
C VAL A 199 1.77 1.21 7.65
N VAL A 200 2.78 1.55 6.84
CA VAL A 200 2.62 2.32 5.60
C VAL A 200 2.81 1.38 4.40
N TYR A 201 1.70 0.83 3.92
CA TYR A 201 1.68 -0.21 2.90
C TYR A 201 0.63 0.09 1.84
N GLY A 202 0.86 -0.39 0.62
CA GLY A 202 -0.09 -0.35 -0.48
C GLY A 202 -1.42 -0.95 -0.05
N ALA A 203 -2.53 -0.29 -0.40
CA ALA A 203 -3.85 -0.64 0.09
C ALA A 203 -4.23 -2.12 -0.11
N ALA A 204 -3.72 -2.75 -1.17
CA ALA A 204 -3.96 -4.17 -1.47
C ALA A 204 -3.46 -5.14 -0.38
N HIS A 205 -2.46 -4.75 0.42
CA HIS A 205 -1.88 -5.56 1.51
C HIS A 205 -2.67 -5.44 2.82
N VAL A 206 -3.50 -4.40 2.96
CA VAL A 206 -4.16 -4.06 4.23
C VAL A 206 -5.14 -5.12 4.73
N PRO A 207 -5.96 -5.80 3.91
CA PRO A 207 -6.83 -6.88 4.39
C PRO A 207 -6.05 -7.99 5.12
N ALA A 208 -4.92 -8.41 4.55
CA ALA A 208 -4.06 -9.44 5.16
C ALA A 208 -3.42 -8.95 6.47
N VAL A 209 -2.97 -7.70 6.52
CA VAL A 209 -2.43 -7.09 7.75
C VAL A 209 -3.47 -7.04 8.85
N VAL A 210 -4.67 -6.56 8.54
CA VAL A 210 -5.76 -6.44 9.51
C VAL A 210 -6.15 -7.82 10.03
N SER A 211 -6.40 -8.77 9.14
CA SER A 211 -6.77 -10.15 9.50
C SER A 211 -5.66 -10.82 10.31
N GLY A 212 -4.40 -10.69 9.88
CA GLY A 212 -3.26 -11.26 10.60
C GLY A 212 -3.06 -10.65 12.01
N LEU A 213 -3.21 -9.34 12.17
CA LEU A 213 -3.18 -8.70 13.50
C LEU A 213 -4.35 -9.14 14.39
N MET A 214 -5.51 -9.38 13.78
CA MET A 214 -6.70 -9.86 14.48
C MET A 214 -6.58 -11.31 14.94
N ASP A 215 -6.13 -12.19 14.05
CA ASP A 215 -6.14 -13.63 14.25
C ASP A 215 -4.93 -14.10 15.04
N ARG A 216 -3.74 -13.55 14.75
CA ARG A 216 -2.49 -13.96 15.41
C ARG A 216 -2.29 -13.30 16.77
N TYR A 217 -2.68 -12.03 16.90
CA TYR A 217 -2.29 -11.20 18.05
C TYR A 217 -3.46 -10.60 18.82
N GLY A 218 -4.70 -10.78 18.37
CA GLY A 218 -5.91 -10.33 19.08
C GLY A 218 -6.18 -8.83 19.02
N TYR A 219 -5.51 -8.08 18.13
CA TYR A 219 -5.84 -6.67 17.91
C TYR A 219 -7.20 -6.54 17.25
N ARG A 220 -7.86 -5.40 17.42
CA ARG A 220 -9.13 -5.09 16.75
C ARG A 220 -9.08 -3.66 16.21
N PRO A 221 -9.68 -3.39 15.05
CA PRO A 221 -9.87 -2.02 14.59
C PRO A 221 -10.75 -1.28 15.60
N ARG A 222 -10.29 -0.11 16.07
CA ARG A 222 -11.03 0.72 17.03
C ARG A 222 -11.41 2.07 16.48
N ASP A 223 -10.53 2.66 15.68
CA ASP A 223 -10.74 3.98 15.10
C ASP A 223 -10.41 3.95 13.61
N MET A 224 -11.14 4.76 12.84
CA MET A 224 -10.98 4.85 11.40
C MET A 224 -11.13 6.32 10.97
N ASP A 225 -10.04 6.89 10.45
CA ASP A 225 -10.01 8.26 9.93
C ASP A 225 -9.91 8.25 8.41
N TRP A 226 -10.83 8.93 7.74
CA TRP A 226 -10.83 9.00 6.28
C TRP A 226 -9.96 10.15 5.77
N LEU A 227 -9.02 9.83 4.88
CA LEU A 227 -8.22 10.80 4.13
C LEU A 227 -8.65 10.83 2.67
N THR A 228 -8.90 12.01 2.13
CA THR A 228 -9.16 12.17 0.71
C THR A 228 -7.88 11.95 -0.09
N VAL A 229 -7.86 10.91 -0.90
CA VAL A 229 -6.76 10.55 -1.80
C VAL A 229 -6.76 11.50 -2.98
N LEU A 230 -7.91 11.64 -3.65
CA LEU A 230 -8.12 12.58 -4.75
C LEU A 230 -9.59 12.95 -4.90
N VAL A 231 -9.83 14.11 -5.50
CA VAL A 231 -11.13 14.56 -6.01
C VAL A 231 -10.96 14.71 -7.52
N PRO A 232 -11.79 14.05 -8.34
CA PRO A 232 -11.74 14.22 -9.78
C PRO A 232 -12.15 15.65 -10.17
N ALA A 233 -11.37 16.25 -11.06
CA ALA A 233 -11.69 17.51 -11.72
C ALA A 233 -12.64 17.32 -12.92
#